data_AF-A0A7X9HH37-F1
#
_entry.id   AF-A0A7X9HH37-F1
#
_cell.length_a   1.000
_cell.length_b   1.000
_cell.length_c   1.000
_cell.angle_alpha   90.00
_cell.angle_beta   90.00
_cell.angle_gamma   90.00
#
_symmetry.space_group_name_H-M   'P 1'
#
loop_
_entity.id
_entity.type
_entity.pdbx_description
1 polymer ?
#
loop_
_entity_poly.entity_id
_entity_poly.type
_entity_poly.pdbx_seq_one_letter_code
_entity_poly.pdbx_strand_id
1 'polypeptide(L)'
;MAQTFTCPNCKKTIEISEAITGEIEERVVREHEQKHKEEVEQLLKEKEALIQESNKKLADLKTELEQNIRAETLEKVRQEYSLKIESVQADVTEREKQNKELRDQLTELLKQNREMKSKDEAREIEFQKKLIEEQDIIKNKAKQEVIDETQLLMAQKDKQLEDLRKQLGEAQRKAEQGSQQTQGEVQETFLEDMLRVEFPYDEIKEVPKGVEGADVIQIVKTNSGVKCGTIVWESKNTKAWSQGWIAKLKADQRTLKAE
;
A
#
# COMPACT_ATOMS: atom_id res chain seq x y z
N MET A 1 63.44 35.35 -138.59
CA MET A 1 64.58 35.02 -139.48
C MET A 1 65.43 34.02 -138.72
N ALA A 2 65.31 32.72 -139.01
CA ALA A 2 66.08 31.69 -138.32
C ALA A 2 67.53 31.71 -138.84
N GLN A 3 68.49 31.97 -137.95
CA GLN A 3 69.91 31.85 -138.26
C GLN A 3 70.31 30.39 -138.16
N THR A 4 70.68 29.80 -139.29
CA THR A 4 71.10 28.42 -139.40
C THR A 4 72.63 28.35 -139.51
N PHE A 5 73.26 27.56 -138.64
CA PHE A 5 74.70 27.31 -138.68
C PHE A 5 74.96 25.91 -139.25
N THR A 6 75.89 25.81 -140.19
CA THR A 6 76.28 24.54 -140.82
C THR A 6 77.54 24.02 -140.14
N CYS A 7 77.45 22.86 -139.48
CA CYS A 7 78.58 22.29 -138.76
C CYS A 7 79.71 21.90 -139.73
N PRO A 8 80.96 22.38 -139.54
CA PRO A 8 82.07 22.06 -140.44
C PRO A 8 82.50 20.59 -140.42
N ASN A 9 82.10 19.81 -139.40
CA ASN A 9 82.54 18.43 -139.22
C ASN A 9 81.57 17.39 -139.83
N CYS A 10 80.27 17.70 -139.93
CA CYS A 10 79.26 16.74 -140.42
C CYS A 10 78.21 17.33 -141.38
N LYS A 11 78.36 18.60 -141.80
CA LYS A 11 77.53 19.31 -142.80
C LYS A 11 76.02 19.34 -142.52
N LYS A 12 75.58 19.13 -141.28
CA LYS A 12 74.16 19.25 -140.90
C LYS A 12 73.84 20.67 -140.44
N THR A 13 72.69 21.18 -140.87
CA THR A 13 72.19 22.52 -140.58
C THR A 13 71.30 22.48 -139.34
N ILE A 14 71.61 23.28 -138.32
CA ILE A 14 70.86 23.33 -137.06
C ILE A 14 70.29 24.75 -136.89
N GLU A 15 69.01 24.87 -136.56
CA GLU A 15 68.36 26.15 -136.26
C GLU A 15 68.72 26.58 -134.83
N ILE A 16 69.42 27.72 -134.72
CA ILE A 16 69.95 28.20 -133.44
C ILE A 16 68.84 28.73 -132.51
N SER A 17 67.67 29.08 -133.05
CA SER A 17 66.56 29.68 -132.31
C SER A 17 65.99 28.77 -131.22
N GLU A 18 65.71 27.50 -131.54
CA GLU A 18 65.05 26.54 -130.63
C GLU A 18 65.96 26.08 -129.49
N ALA A 19 67.26 25.87 -129.77
CA ALA A 19 68.23 25.42 -128.77
C ALA A 19 68.48 26.49 -127.69
N ILE A 20 68.53 27.77 -128.07
CA ILE A 20 68.75 28.87 -127.14
C ILE A 20 67.48 29.22 -126.34
N THR A 21 66.28 29.16 -126.94
CA THR A 21 65.03 29.35 -126.18
C THR A 21 64.78 28.23 -125.18
N GLY A 22 65.08 26.97 -125.52
CA GLY A 22 64.96 25.85 -124.58
C GLY A 22 65.90 25.97 -123.37
N GLU A 23 67.16 26.36 -123.58
CA GLU A 23 68.11 26.61 -122.49
C GLU A 23 67.71 27.80 -121.61
N ILE A 24 67.15 28.87 -122.20
CA ILE A 24 66.68 30.05 -121.45
C ILE A 24 65.43 29.71 -120.64
N GLU A 25 64.44 29.03 -121.24
CA GLU A 25 63.22 28.60 -120.56
C GLU A 25 63.54 27.63 -119.42
N GLU A 26 64.40 26.64 -119.64
CA GLU A 26 64.79 25.69 -118.59
C GLU A 26 65.60 26.35 -117.46
N ARG A 27 66.36 27.42 -117.74
CA ARG A 27 67.04 28.22 -116.72
C ARG A 27 66.05 29.08 -115.92
N VAL A 28 65.10 29.74 -116.59
CA VAL A 28 64.08 30.57 -115.94
C VAL A 28 63.14 29.73 -115.08
N VAL A 29 62.73 28.55 -115.57
CA VAL A 29 61.92 27.59 -114.81
C VAL A 29 62.69 27.11 -113.58
N ARG A 30 63.97 26.73 -113.72
CA ARG A 30 64.81 26.33 -112.58
C ARG A 30 64.99 27.45 -111.54
N GLU A 31 65.26 28.68 -111.98
CA GLU A 31 65.37 29.83 -111.07
C GLU A 31 64.06 30.13 -110.35
N HIS A 32 62.92 30.04 -111.04
CA HIS A 32 61.60 30.26 -110.44
C HIS A 32 61.21 29.13 -109.47
N GLU A 33 61.49 27.87 -109.82
CA GLU A 33 61.30 26.73 -108.91
C GLU A 33 62.19 26.83 -107.67
N GLN A 34 63.42 27.32 -107.81
CA GLN A 34 64.34 27.50 -106.70
C GLN A 34 63.87 28.64 -105.77
N LYS A 35 63.46 29.78 -106.33
CA LYS A 35 62.85 30.89 -105.55
C LYS A 35 61.56 30.45 -104.85
N HIS A 36 60.70 29.71 -105.55
CA HIS A 36 59.46 29.22 -104.96
C HIS A 36 59.72 28.21 -103.83
N LYS A 37 60.72 27.33 -103.98
CA LYS A 37 61.17 26.43 -102.89
C LYS A 37 61.70 27.21 -101.69
N GLU A 38 62.50 28.26 -101.92
CA GLU A 38 63.02 29.12 -100.85
C GLU A 38 61.90 29.87 -100.12
N GLU A 39 60.91 30.42 -100.85
CA GLU A 39 59.72 31.07 -100.27
C GLU A 39 58.87 30.09 -99.46
N VAL A 40 58.63 28.88 -99.97
CA VAL A 40 57.88 27.82 -99.26
C VAL A 40 58.63 27.42 -97.99
N GLU A 41 59.95 27.29 -98.03
CA GLU A 41 60.75 26.95 -96.85
C GLU A 41 60.74 28.08 -95.80
N GLN A 42 60.79 29.35 -96.23
CA GLN A 42 60.64 30.50 -95.33
C GLN A 42 59.26 30.54 -94.67
N LEU A 43 58.18 30.36 -95.45
CA LEU A 43 56.81 30.33 -94.93
C LEU A 43 56.58 29.16 -93.96
N LEU A 44 57.20 27.99 -94.21
CA LEU A 44 57.14 26.85 -93.29
C LEU A 44 57.84 27.17 -91.96
N LYS A 45 59.03 27.79 -92.00
CA LYS A 45 59.76 28.21 -90.79
C LYS A 45 58.99 29.27 -90.00
N GLU A 46 58.40 30.25 -90.68
CA GLU A 46 57.58 31.28 -90.05
C GLU A 46 56.33 30.68 -89.40
N LYS A 47 55.64 29.77 -90.10
CA LYS A 47 54.49 29.04 -89.55
C LYS A 47 54.87 28.19 -88.34
N GLU A 48 56.01 27.48 -88.36
CA GLU A 48 56.49 26.70 -87.22
C GLU A 48 56.84 27.59 -86.01
N ALA A 49 57.49 28.73 -86.25
CA ALA A 49 57.77 29.70 -85.19
C ALA A 49 56.48 30.25 -84.56
N LEU A 50 55.47 30.57 -85.39
CA LEU A 50 54.16 31.04 -84.93
C LEU A 50 53.40 29.98 -84.13
N ILE A 51 53.46 28.71 -84.56
CA ILE A 51 52.87 27.58 -83.83
C ILE A 51 53.59 27.37 -82.49
N GLN A 52 54.92 27.44 -82.46
CA GLN A 52 55.69 27.31 -81.21
C GLN A 52 55.37 28.44 -80.23
N GLU A 53 55.29 29.68 -80.71
CA GLU A 53 54.94 30.83 -79.86
C GLU A 53 53.51 30.73 -79.34
N SER A 54 52.56 30.33 -80.19
CA SER A 54 51.17 30.07 -79.80
C SER A 54 51.09 28.97 -78.76
N ASN A 55 51.79 27.85 -78.94
CA ASN A 55 51.80 26.73 -77.98
C ASN A 55 52.40 27.14 -76.64
N LYS A 56 53.44 27.97 -76.64
CA LYS A 56 54.06 28.48 -75.42
C LYS A 56 53.08 29.39 -74.66
N LYS A 57 52.45 30.34 -75.33
CA LYS A 57 51.39 31.20 -74.74
C LYS A 57 50.23 30.38 -74.18
N LEU A 58 49.84 29.32 -74.88
CA LEU A 58 48.75 28.43 -74.45
C LEU A 58 49.14 27.60 -73.22
N ALA A 59 50.39 27.15 -73.13
CA ALA A 59 50.92 26.49 -71.94
C ALA A 59 51.00 27.43 -70.74
N ASP A 60 51.53 28.64 -70.93
CA ASP A 60 51.62 29.65 -69.88
C ASP A 60 50.22 30.01 -69.36
N LEU A 61 49.27 30.32 -70.25
CA LEU A 61 47.88 30.62 -69.90
C LEU A 61 47.19 29.45 -69.17
N LYS A 62 47.46 28.21 -69.59
CA LYS A 62 46.92 27.02 -68.91
C LYS A 62 47.46 26.90 -67.48
N THR A 63 48.75 27.12 -67.28
CA THR A 63 49.36 27.06 -65.94
C THR A 63 48.83 28.17 -65.02
N GLU A 64 48.67 29.38 -65.53
CA GLU A 64 48.10 30.50 -64.78
C GLU A 64 46.63 30.25 -64.41
N LEU A 65 45.85 29.72 -65.36
CA LEU A 65 44.46 29.34 -65.11
C LEU A 65 44.36 28.21 -64.06
N GLU A 66 45.20 27.19 -64.14
CA GLU A 66 45.24 26.11 -63.14
C GLU A 66 45.62 26.62 -61.74
N GLN A 67 46.56 27.57 -61.65
CA GLN A 67 46.93 28.19 -60.37
C GLN A 67 45.78 29.02 -59.79
N ASN A 68 45.12 29.83 -60.61
CA ASN A 68 43.98 30.65 -60.17
C ASN A 68 42.80 29.79 -59.71
N ILE A 69 42.44 28.75 -60.47
CA ILE A 69 41.38 27.81 -60.09
C ILE A 69 41.74 27.10 -58.78
N ARG A 70 42.99 26.67 -58.60
CA ARG A 70 43.44 26.02 -57.35
C ARG A 70 43.34 26.98 -56.17
N ALA A 71 43.80 28.22 -56.31
CA ALA A 71 43.74 29.23 -55.25
C ALA A 71 42.28 29.53 -54.85
N GLU A 72 41.40 29.75 -55.83
CA GLU A 72 39.99 30.03 -55.58
C GLU A 72 39.27 28.83 -54.94
N THR A 73 39.57 27.61 -55.39
CA THR A 73 39.01 26.38 -54.80
C THR A 73 39.47 26.21 -53.36
N LEU A 74 40.75 26.44 -53.08
CA LEU A 74 41.30 26.32 -51.73
C LEU A 74 40.65 27.33 -50.77
N GLU A 75 40.41 28.55 -51.24
CA GLU A 75 39.77 29.61 -50.46
C GLU A 75 38.30 29.28 -50.15
N LYS A 76 37.53 28.82 -51.15
CA LYS A 76 36.15 28.36 -50.93
C LYS A 76 36.07 27.22 -49.93
N VAL A 77 36.96 26.23 -50.07
CA VAL A 77 37.07 25.11 -49.12
C VAL A 77 37.40 25.62 -47.72
N ARG A 78 38.37 26.54 -47.56
CA ARG A 78 38.70 27.13 -46.26
C ARG A 78 37.50 27.83 -45.63
N GLN A 79 36.76 28.61 -46.41
CA GLN A 79 35.57 29.31 -45.93
C GLN A 79 34.49 28.33 -45.48
N GLU A 80 34.16 27.33 -46.28
CA GLU A 80 33.18 26.30 -45.91
C GLU A 80 33.59 25.52 -44.63
N TYR A 81 34.87 25.14 -44.53
CA TYR A 81 35.37 24.46 -43.33
C TYR A 81 35.39 25.37 -42.11
N SER A 82 35.71 26.67 -42.26
CA SER A 82 35.67 27.62 -41.15
C SER A 82 34.27 27.77 -40.57
N LEU A 83 33.26 27.95 -41.43
CA LEU A 83 31.86 28.03 -41.03
C LEU A 83 31.39 26.74 -40.36
N LYS A 84 31.81 25.58 -40.89
CA LYS A 84 31.46 24.28 -40.32
C LYS A 84 32.10 24.07 -38.95
N ILE A 85 33.36 24.50 -38.77
CA ILE A 85 34.06 24.42 -37.48
C ILE A 85 33.37 25.32 -36.46
N GLU A 86 33.04 26.56 -36.83
CA GLU A 86 32.33 27.50 -35.95
C GLU A 86 30.96 26.96 -35.53
N SER A 87 30.18 26.41 -36.47
CA SER A 87 28.89 25.79 -36.18
C SER A 87 29.03 24.60 -35.23
N VAL A 88 30.00 23.71 -35.46
CA VAL A 88 30.23 22.54 -34.59
C VAL A 88 30.70 22.98 -33.21
N GLN A 89 31.54 24.01 -33.11
CA GLN A 89 31.97 24.55 -31.82
C GLN A 89 30.79 25.15 -31.05
N ALA A 90 29.93 25.91 -31.71
CA ALA A 90 28.71 26.45 -31.10
C ALA A 90 27.82 25.31 -30.56
N ASP A 91 27.59 24.26 -31.37
CA ASP A 91 26.82 23.10 -30.97
C ASP A 91 27.43 22.37 -29.75
N VAL A 92 28.76 22.18 -29.75
CA VAL A 92 29.46 21.54 -28.62
C VAL A 92 29.28 22.36 -27.35
N THR A 93 29.46 23.69 -27.41
CA THR A 93 29.31 24.55 -26.22
C THR A 93 27.89 24.55 -25.66
N GLU A 94 26.87 24.57 -26.54
CA GLU A 94 25.48 24.49 -26.13
C GLU A 94 25.15 23.12 -25.52
N ARG A 95 25.65 22.03 -26.11
CA ARG A 95 25.49 20.68 -25.56
C ARG A 95 26.19 20.49 -24.22
N GLU A 96 27.36 21.10 -24.03
CA GLU A 96 28.06 21.09 -22.74
C GLU A 96 27.27 21.85 -21.67
N LYS A 97 26.70 23.00 -22.02
CA LYS A 97 25.83 23.78 -21.13
C LYS A 97 24.59 22.98 -20.73
N GLN A 98 23.89 22.38 -21.69
CA GLN A 98 22.73 21.52 -21.45
C GLN A 98 23.09 20.32 -20.57
N ASN A 99 24.23 19.66 -20.81
CA ASN A 99 24.69 18.56 -19.99
C ASN A 99 24.99 18.99 -18.55
N LYS A 100 25.59 20.17 -18.36
CA LYS A 100 25.84 20.72 -17.03
C LYS A 100 24.54 20.99 -16.29
N GLU A 101 23.59 21.64 -16.94
CA GLU A 101 22.28 21.94 -16.36
C GLU A 101 21.50 20.66 -15.97
N LEU A 102 21.52 19.64 -16.84
CA LEU A 102 20.91 18.34 -16.53
C LEU A 102 21.60 17.63 -15.34
N ARG A 103 22.94 17.73 -15.22
CA ARG A 103 23.67 17.18 -14.07
C ARG A 103 23.31 17.91 -12.77
N ASP A 104 23.16 19.22 -12.82
CA ASP A 104 22.76 20.03 -11.67
C ASP A 104 21.33 19.70 -11.23
N GLN A 105 20.39 19.60 -12.18
CA GLN A 105 19.01 19.16 -11.93
C GLN A 105 18.96 17.74 -11.34
N LEU A 106 19.74 16.80 -11.87
CA LEU A 106 19.81 15.43 -11.35
C LEU A 106 20.34 15.40 -9.92
N THR A 107 21.34 16.22 -9.61
CA THR A 107 21.92 16.32 -8.27
C THR A 107 20.90 16.87 -7.27
N GLU A 108 20.16 17.90 -7.65
CA GLU A 108 19.10 18.48 -6.81
C GLU A 108 17.94 17.48 -6.59
N LEU A 109 17.49 16.79 -7.65
CA LEU A 109 16.47 15.75 -7.52
C LEU A 109 16.91 14.60 -6.61
N LEU A 110 18.18 14.18 -6.68
CA LEU A 110 18.72 13.16 -5.79
C LEU A 110 18.75 13.63 -4.33
N LYS A 111 19.07 14.90 -4.08
CA LYS A 111 19.05 15.49 -2.74
C LYS A 111 17.62 15.55 -2.19
N GLN A 112 16.66 16.03 -2.98
CA GLN A 112 15.25 16.08 -2.61
C GLN A 112 14.69 14.67 -2.33
N ASN A 113 15.04 13.67 -3.15
CA ASN A 113 14.60 12.30 -2.94
C ASN A 113 15.15 11.71 -1.64
N ARG A 114 16.43 11.98 -1.29
CA ARG A 114 17.00 11.57 0.00
C ARG A 114 16.29 12.23 1.18
N GLU A 115 16.01 13.53 1.08
CA GLU A 115 15.30 14.26 2.14
C GLU A 115 13.87 13.75 2.32
N MET A 116 13.16 13.49 1.22
CA MET A 116 11.81 12.92 1.24
C MET A 116 11.79 11.53 1.89
N LYS A 117 12.72 10.64 1.51
CA LYS A 117 12.84 9.32 2.14
C LYS A 117 13.10 9.42 3.64
N SER A 118 14.01 10.29 4.07
CA SER A 118 14.27 10.49 5.49
C SER A 118 13.05 11.03 6.25
N LYS A 119 12.29 11.95 5.65
CA LYS A 119 11.03 12.46 6.24
C LYS A 119 9.96 11.39 6.31
N ASP A 120 9.82 10.55 5.28
CA ASP A 120 8.84 9.48 5.26
C ASP A 120 9.20 8.39 6.29
N GLU A 121 10.47 8.00 6.42
CA GLU A 121 10.94 7.10 7.48
C GLU A 121 10.67 7.68 8.88
N ALA A 122 10.97 8.96 9.09
CA ALA A 122 10.69 9.62 10.36
C ALA A 122 9.19 9.67 10.67
N ARG A 123 8.35 9.95 9.66
CA ARG A 123 6.89 9.96 9.79
C ARG A 123 6.35 8.57 10.10
N GLU A 124 6.86 7.53 9.45
CA GLU A 124 6.47 6.14 9.70
C GLU A 124 6.79 5.74 11.15
N ILE A 125 7.99 6.07 11.64
CA ILE A 125 8.38 5.81 13.03
C ILE A 125 7.47 6.59 14.00
N GLU A 126 7.18 7.86 13.74
CA GLU A 126 6.27 8.66 14.57
C GLU A 126 4.86 8.07 14.57
N PHE A 127 4.36 7.64 13.42
CA PHE A 127 3.06 7.01 13.27
C PHE A 127 2.99 5.69 14.04
N GLN A 128 4.00 4.83 13.93
CA GLN A 128 4.10 3.59 14.70
C GLN A 128 4.12 3.84 16.21
N LYS A 129 4.85 4.87 16.67
CA LYS A 129 4.85 5.26 18.09
C LYS A 129 3.46 5.69 18.56
N LYS A 130 2.78 6.54 17.79
CA LYS A 130 1.41 6.98 18.10
C LYS A 130 0.44 5.81 18.13
N LEU A 131 0.57 4.87 17.19
CA LEU A 131 -0.28 3.68 17.14
C LEU A 131 -0.09 2.79 18.38
N ILE A 132 1.16 2.59 18.81
CA ILE A 132 1.45 1.82 20.04
C ILE A 132 0.87 2.54 21.26
N GLU A 133 1.06 3.86 21.36
CA GLU A 133 0.52 4.66 22.45
C GLU A 133 -1.02 4.62 22.51
N GLU A 134 -1.69 4.74 21.36
CA GLU A 134 -3.14 4.60 21.25
C GLU A 134 -3.61 3.19 21.62
N GLN A 135 -2.89 2.15 21.18
CA GLN A 135 -3.18 0.76 21.57
C GLN A 135 -3.06 0.55 23.08
N ASP A 136 -2.03 1.12 23.72
CA ASP A 136 -1.86 1.05 25.17
C ASP A 136 -2.97 1.81 25.91
N ILE A 137 -3.38 2.98 25.41
CA ILE A 137 -4.52 3.73 25.97
C ILE A 137 -5.80 2.90 25.87
N ILE A 138 -6.10 2.31 24.70
CA ILE A 138 -7.29 1.48 24.49
C ILE A 138 -7.25 0.26 25.40
N LYS A 139 -6.11 -0.43 25.48
CA LYS A 139 -5.94 -1.62 26.33
C LYS A 139 -6.11 -1.29 27.81
N ASN A 140 -5.57 -0.17 28.27
CA ASN A 140 -5.71 0.27 29.66
C ASN A 140 -7.14 0.68 29.98
N LYS A 141 -7.82 1.40 29.07
CA LYS A 141 -9.25 1.71 29.22
C LYS A 141 -10.11 0.46 29.28
N ALA A 142 -9.94 -0.47 28.34
CA ALA A 142 -10.69 -1.73 28.33
C ALA A 142 -10.43 -2.56 29.60
N LYS A 143 -9.18 -2.61 30.09
CA LYS A 143 -8.87 -3.25 31.37
C LYS A 143 -9.57 -2.57 32.55
N GLN A 144 -9.56 -1.23 32.59
CA GLN A 144 -10.21 -0.48 33.65
C GLN A 144 -11.72 -0.69 33.64
N GLU A 145 -12.36 -0.62 32.46
CA GLU A 145 -13.79 -0.89 32.29
C GLU A 145 -14.16 -2.30 32.79
N VAL A 146 -13.37 -3.33 32.43
CA VAL A 146 -13.60 -4.70 32.92
C VAL A 146 -13.42 -4.80 34.44
N ILE A 147 -12.42 -4.11 35.01
CA ILE A 147 -12.22 -4.09 36.47
C ILE A 147 -13.42 -3.43 37.15
N ASP A 148 -13.88 -2.28 36.65
CA ASP A 148 -14.98 -1.52 37.21
C ASP A 148 -16.30 -2.32 37.12
N GLU A 149 -16.58 -2.94 35.97
CA GLU A 149 -17.73 -3.84 35.80
C GLU A 149 -17.67 -5.05 36.73
N THR A 150 -16.49 -5.67 36.88
CA THR A 150 -16.30 -6.82 37.76
C THR A 150 -16.48 -6.43 39.22
N GLN A 151 -15.95 -5.28 39.64
CA GLN A 151 -16.13 -4.77 41.00
C GLN A 151 -17.59 -4.47 41.29
N LEU A 152 -18.31 -3.84 40.35
CA LEU A 152 -19.73 -3.59 40.48
C LEU A 152 -20.53 -4.89 40.59
N LEU A 153 -20.23 -5.88 39.76
CA LEU A 153 -20.86 -7.20 39.80
C LEU A 153 -20.57 -7.93 41.11
N MET A 154 -19.32 -7.92 41.59
CA MET A 154 -18.94 -8.50 42.88
C MET A 154 -19.71 -7.84 44.03
N ALA A 155 -19.77 -6.50 44.07
CA ALA A 155 -20.52 -5.78 45.09
C ALA A 155 -22.03 -6.10 45.04
N GLN A 156 -22.61 -6.25 43.84
CA GLN A 156 -23.99 -6.70 43.70
C GLN A 156 -24.19 -8.13 44.22
N LYS A 157 -23.26 -9.04 43.92
CA LYS A 157 -23.31 -10.43 44.39
C LYS A 157 -23.10 -10.55 45.89
N ASP A 158 -22.20 -9.78 46.47
CA ASP A 158 -21.97 -9.74 47.92
C ASP A 158 -23.21 -9.25 48.65
N LYS A 159 -23.86 -8.19 48.15
CA LYS A 159 -25.13 -7.71 48.70
C LYS A 159 -26.23 -8.76 48.57
N GLN A 160 -26.34 -9.43 47.41
CA GLN A 160 -27.29 -10.54 47.24
C GLN A 160 -27.03 -11.68 48.23
N LEU A 161 -25.76 -12.05 48.45
CA LEU A 161 -25.37 -13.07 49.41
C LEU A 161 -25.69 -12.66 50.84
N GLU A 162 -25.47 -11.40 51.21
CA GLU A 162 -25.81 -10.87 52.52
C GLU A 162 -27.33 -10.89 52.76
N ASP A 163 -28.12 -10.41 51.80
CA ASP A 163 -29.58 -10.45 51.86
C ASP A 163 -30.11 -11.89 51.95
N LEU A 164 -29.56 -12.82 51.15
CA LEU A 164 -29.92 -14.24 51.21
C LEU A 164 -29.53 -14.87 52.56
N ARG A 165 -28.36 -14.56 53.11
CA ARG A 165 -27.94 -15.05 54.44
C ARG A 165 -28.90 -14.56 55.52
N LYS A 166 -29.33 -13.29 55.44
CA LYS A 166 -30.29 -12.72 56.39
C LYS A 166 -31.65 -13.42 56.27
N GLN A 167 -32.17 -13.59 55.06
CA GLN A 167 -33.43 -14.30 54.81
C GLN A 167 -33.37 -15.75 55.28
N LEU A 168 -32.25 -16.45 55.05
CA LEU A 168 -32.05 -17.83 55.48
C LEU A 168 -32.00 -17.92 57.01
N GLY A 169 -31.34 -16.98 57.67
CA GLY A 169 -31.34 -16.89 59.14
C GLY A 169 -32.73 -16.60 59.72
N GLU A 170 -33.52 -15.73 59.08
CA GLU A 170 -34.91 -15.46 59.48
C GLU A 170 -35.83 -16.66 59.23
N ALA A 171 -35.69 -17.34 58.09
CA ALA A 171 -36.43 -18.54 57.75
C ALA A 171 -36.09 -19.69 58.69
N GLN A 172 -34.81 -19.87 59.05
CA GLN A 172 -34.38 -20.86 60.03
C GLN A 172 -35.01 -20.58 61.40
N ARG A 173 -34.99 -19.32 61.88
CA ARG A 173 -35.65 -18.96 63.14
C ARG A 173 -37.16 -19.23 63.11
N LYS A 174 -37.83 -18.91 61.99
CA LYS A 174 -39.26 -19.20 61.82
C LYS A 174 -39.54 -20.71 61.78
N ALA A 175 -38.70 -21.49 61.11
CA ALA A 175 -38.82 -22.95 61.07
C ALA A 175 -38.57 -23.58 62.45
N GLU A 176 -37.61 -23.08 63.21
CA GLU A 176 -37.35 -23.50 64.60
C GLU A 176 -38.54 -23.14 65.52
N GLN A 177 -39.13 -21.95 65.38
CA GLN A 177 -40.33 -21.56 66.13
C GLN A 177 -41.57 -22.38 65.73
N GLY A 178 -41.77 -22.60 64.43
CA GLY A 178 -42.83 -23.47 63.91
C GLY A 178 -42.69 -24.90 64.43
N SER A 179 -41.47 -25.45 64.44
CA SER A 179 -41.19 -26.78 65.00
C SER A 179 -41.60 -26.91 66.46
N GLN A 180 -41.39 -25.88 67.30
CA GLN A 180 -41.84 -25.91 68.69
C GLN A 180 -43.37 -25.87 68.82
N GLN A 181 -44.07 -25.08 67.98
CA GLN A 181 -45.54 -25.06 67.97
C GLN A 181 -46.10 -26.38 67.47
N THR A 182 -45.59 -26.89 66.35
CA THR A 182 -45.97 -28.19 65.77
C THR A 182 -45.70 -29.33 66.74
N GLN A 183 -44.63 -29.27 67.54
CA GLN A 183 -44.35 -30.29 68.57
C GLN A 183 -45.44 -30.32 69.66
N GLY A 184 -45.97 -29.17 70.07
CA GLY A 184 -47.10 -29.10 70.99
C GLY A 184 -48.39 -29.65 70.38
N GLU A 185 -48.70 -29.25 69.15
CA GLU A 185 -49.89 -29.71 68.42
C GLU A 185 -49.88 -31.22 68.17
N VAL A 186 -48.73 -31.79 67.82
CA VAL A 186 -48.57 -33.25 67.66
C VAL A 186 -48.77 -33.97 68.99
N GLN A 187 -48.33 -33.40 70.12
CA GLN A 187 -48.54 -34.02 71.44
C GLN A 187 -50.01 -33.99 71.86
N GLU A 188 -50.72 -32.90 71.57
CA GLU A 188 -52.17 -32.77 71.79
C GLU A 188 -52.93 -33.79 70.93
N THR A 189 -52.63 -33.83 69.63
CA THR A 189 -53.26 -34.77 68.68
C THR A 189 -53.01 -36.22 69.08
N PHE A 190 -51.78 -36.55 69.49
CA PHE A 190 -51.42 -37.89 69.96
C PHE A 190 -52.19 -38.29 71.23
N LEU A 191 -52.35 -37.37 72.19
CA LEU A 191 -53.12 -37.62 73.40
C LEU A 191 -54.58 -37.91 73.06
N GLU A 192 -55.18 -37.14 72.16
CA GLU A 192 -56.56 -37.36 71.72
C GLU A 192 -56.74 -38.71 71.04
N ASP A 193 -55.89 -39.03 70.07
CA ASP A 193 -55.97 -40.30 69.34
C ASP A 193 -55.77 -41.49 70.28
N MET A 194 -54.83 -41.39 71.22
CA MET A 194 -54.62 -42.42 72.25
C MET A 194 -55.87 -42.61 73.11
N LEU A 195 -56.49 -41.53 73.58
CA LEU A 195 -57.69 -41.63 74.40
C LEU A 195 -58.89 -42.15 73.58
N ARG A 196 -59.02 -41.81 72.29
CA ARG A 196 -60.09 -42.33 71.41
C ARG A 196 -59.95 -43.84 71.20
N VAL A 197 -58.72 -44.34 71.09
CA VAL A 197 -58.44 -45.78 70.91
C VAL A 197 -58.70 -46.56 72.20
N GLU A 198 -58.22 -46.07 73.34
CA GLU A 198 -58.37 -46.75 74.63
C GLU A 198 -59.80 -46.68 75.19
N PHE A 199 -60.54 -45.61 74.88
CA PHE A 199 -61.92 -45.39 75.35
C PHE A 199 -62.89 -45.13 74.19
N PRO A 200 -63.26 -46.13 73.37
CA PRO A 200 -64.08 -45.94 72.18
C PRO A 200 -65.50 -45.42 72.43
N TYR A 201 -66.02 -45.60 73.65
CA TYR A 201 -67.38 -45.19 74.02
C TYR A 201 -67.44 -43.75 74.58
N ASP A 202 -66.30 -43.19 74.94
CA ASP A 202 -66.21 -41.85 75.52
C ASP A 202 -66.21 -40.77 74.44
N GLU A 203 -66.66 -39.56 74.80
CA GLU A 203 -66.67 -38.42 73.88
C GLU A 203 -65.51 -37.49 74.22
N ILE A 204 -64.57 -37.39 73.28
CA ILE A 204 -63.35 -36.60 73.43
C ILE A 204 -63.51 -35.29 72.68
N LYS A 205 -63.37 -34.17 73.39
CA LYS A 205 -63.50 -32.82 72.85
C LYS A 205 -62.19 -32.08 72.99
N GLU A 206 -61.75 -31.51 71.86
CA GLU A 206 -60.66 -30.55 71.81
C GLU A 206 -61.14 -29.22 72.37
N VAL A 207 -60.31 -28.54 73.15
CA VAL A 207 -60.58 -27.17 73.59
C VAL A 207 -59.95 -26.19 72.57
N PRO A 208 -60.71 -25.26 71.97
CA PRO A 208 -60.18 -24.38 70.94
C PRO A 208 -59.04 -23.48 71.46
N LYS A 209 -57.97 -23.35 70.66
CA LYS A 209 -56.81 -22.50 70.96
C LYS A 209 -57.22 -21.05 71.22
N GLY A 210 -56.92 -20.55 72.43
CA GLY A 210 -57.19 -19.16 72.84
C GLY A 210 -58.12 -19.02 74.05
N VAL A 211 -58.69 -20.11 74.55
CA VAL A 211 -59.39 -20.15 75.84
C VAL A 211 -58.43 -20.71 76.89
N GLU A 212 -58.24 -20.01 78.00
CA GLU A 212 -57.45 -20.54 79.14
C GLU A 212 -58.21 -21.73 79.74
N GLY A 213 -57.69 -22.94 79.56
CA GLY A 213 -58.30 -24.18 80.00
C GLY A 213 -57.57 -25.39 79.41
N ALA A 214 -57.82 -26.57 79.98
CA ALA A 214 -57.04 -27.78 79.75
C ALA A 214 -56.96 -28.27 78.30
N ASP A 215 -55.92 -29.06 78.00
CA ASP A 215 -55.60 -29.53 76.65
C ASP A 215 -56.72 -30.41 76.03
N VAL A 216 -57.27 -31.39 76.75
CA VAL A 216 -58.33 -32.30 76.23
C VAL A 216 -59.40 -32.55 77.28
N ILE A 217 -60.68 -32.56 76.88
CA ILE A 217 -61.80 -32.91 77.76
C ILE A 217 -62.41 -34.25 77.32
N GLN A 218 -62.38 -35.23 78.22
CA GLN A 218 -63.00 -36.55 78.02
C GLN A 218 -64.31 -36.62 78.81
N ILE A 219 -65.42 -36.80 78.12
CA ILE A 219 -66.72 -37.07 78.74
C ILE A 219 -66.89 -38.58 78.80
N VAL A 220 -66.80 -39.11 80.02
CA VAL A 220 -66.87 -40.56 80.28
C VAL A 220 -68.32 -41.03 80.14
N LYS A 221 -68.54 -42.05 79.32
CA LYS A 221 -69.86 -42.63 79.06
C LYS A 221 -69.87 -44.13 79.32
N THR A 222 -71.01 -44.65 79.77
CA THR A 222 -71.23 -46.10 79.82
C THR A 222 -71.37 -46.68 78.41
N ASN A 223 -71.26 -48.00 78.28
CA ASN A 223 -71.54 -48.74 77.04
C ASN A 223 -72.95 -48.49 76.45
N SER A 224 -73.87 -47.96 77.25
CA SER A 224 -75.22 -47.52 76.88
C SER A 224 -75.32 -46.04 76.47
N GLY A 225 -74.21 -45.30 76.50
CA GLY A 225 -74.11 -43.88 76.10
C GLY A 225 -74.50 -42.86 77.17
N VAL A 226 -74.76 -43.29 78.41
CA VAL A 226 -75.11 -42.39 79.52
C VAL A 226 -73.84 -41.72 80.05
N LYS A 227 -73.88 -40.40 80.22
CA LYS A 227 -72.76 -39.60 80.74
C LYS A 227 -72.59 -39.84 82.24
N CYS A 228 -71.39 -40.23 82.67
CA CYS A 228 -71.09 -40.57 84.06
C CYS A 228 -70.20 -39.55 84.77
N GLY A 229 -69.39 -38.80 84.03
CA GLY A 229 -68.51 -37.78 84.57
C GLY A 229 -67.67 -37.15 83.48
N THR A 230 -66.86 -36.17 83.86
CA THR A 230 -65.95 -35.49 82.91
C THR A 230 -64.53 -35.50 83.47
N ILE A 231 -63.57 -35.95 82.66
CA ILE A 231 -62.15 -35.92 82.96
C ILE A 231 -61.51 -34.81 82.12
N VAL A 232 -60.67 -34.03 82.78
CA VAL A 232 -59.95 -32.91 82.19
C VAL A 232 -58.47 -33.31 82.13
N TRP A 233 -57.92 -33.42 80.93
CA TRP A 233 -56.55 -33.84 80.69
C TRP A 233 -55.66 -32.66 80.33
N GLU A 234 -54.48 -32.65 80.95
CA GLU A 234 -53.41 -31.70 80.65
C GLU A 234 -52.13 -32.49 80.40
N SER A 235 -51.50 -32.27 79.26
CA SER A 235 -50.25 -32.92 78.85
C SER A 235 -49.14 -31.90 78.74
N LYS A 236 -48.04 -32.13 79.47
CA LYS A 236 -46.85 -31.27 79.39
C LYS A 236 -45.61 -32.12 79.18
N ASN A 237 -44.92 -31.90 78.07
CA ASN A 237 -43.59 -32.46 77.83
C ASN A 237 -42.53 -31.41 78.20
N THR A 238 -42.04 -31.45 79.43
CA THR A 238 -41.08 -30.48 79.96
C THR A 238 -40.08 -31.12 80.92
N LYS A 239 -38.86 -30.58 80.95
CA LYS A 239 -37.79 -31.01 81.88
C LYS A 239 -37.91 -30.36 83.26
N ALA A 240 -38.64 -29.25 83.39
CA ALA A 240 -38.81 -28.53 84.64
C ALA A 240 -40.31 -28.41 84.95
N TRP A 241 -40.76 -29.17 85.96
CA TRP A 241 -42.16 -29.17 86.40
C TRP A 241 -42.47 -27.97 87.30
N SER A 242 -43.57 -27.25 87.05
CA SER A 242 -44.04 -26.16 87.90
C SER A 242 -45.34 -26.51 88.62
N GLN A 243 -45.36 -26.33 89.94
CA GLN A 243 -46.55 -26.55 90.77
C GLN A 243 -47.72 -25.61 90.42
N GLY A 244 -47.43 -24.48 89.75
CA GLY A 244 -48.46 -23.55 89.30
C GLY A 244 -49.43 -24.14 88.27
N TRP A 245 -49.03 -25.16 87.51
CA TRP A 245 -49.90 -25.80 86.52
C TRP A 245 -51.01 -26.62 87.16
N ILE A 246 -50.73 -27.30 88.28
CA ILE A 246 -51.74 -28.08 89.02
C ILE A 246 -52.80 -27.15 89.62
N ALA A 247 -52.39 -25.97 90.11
CA ALA A 247 -53.32 -24.98 90.64
C ALA A 247 -54.27 -24.45 89.56
N LYS A 248 -53.76 -24.23 88.34
CA LYS A 248 -54.55 -23.82 87.17
C LYS A 248 -55.51 -24.92 86.71
N LEU A 249 -55.04 -26.15 86.53
CA LEU A 249 -55.88 -27.28 86.12
C LEU A 249 -57.06 -27.51 87.07
N LYS A 250 -56.86 -27.34 88.38
CA LYS A 250 -57.93 -27.42 89.38
C LYS A 250 -58.94 -26.27 89.27
N ALA A 251 -58.50 -25.08 88.87
CA ALA A 251 -59.40 -23.95 88.60
C ALA A 251 -60.22 -24.21 87.32
N ASP A 252 -59.59 -24.80 86.30
CA ASP A 252 -60.24 -25.13 85.02
C ASP A 252 -61.27 -26.25 85.20
N GLN A 253 -60.94 -27.29 85.98
CA GLN A 253 -61.89 -28.34 86.38
C GLN A 253 -63.17 -27.76 87.02
N ARG A 254 -63.00 -26.79 87.93
CA ARG A 254 -64.13 -26.12 88.62
C ARG A 254 -64.95 -25.28 87.65
N THR A 255 -64.31 -24.59 86.72
CA THR A 255 -64.97 -23.72 85.73
C THR A 255 -65.77 -24.54 84.72
N LEU A 256 -65.23 -25.69 84.31
CA LEU A 256 -65.86 -26.62 83.37
C LEU A 256 -66.89 -27.57 84.04
N LYS A 257 -67.10 -27.47 85.37
CA LYS A 257 -67.98 -28.34 86.17
C LYS A 257 -67.73 -29.84 85.91
N ALA A 258 -66.45 -30.21 85.82
CA ALA A 258 -66.04 -31.59 85.66
C ALA A 258 -66.00 -32.29 87.03
N GLU A 259 -67.11 -32.95 87.36
CA GLU A 259 -67.25 -33.87 88.51
C GLU A 259 -67.41 -35.32 88.03
#